data_AF-A0A1L7XGT8-F1
#
_entry.id   AF-A0A1L7XGT8-F1
#
_cell.length_a   1.000
_cell.length_b   1.000
_cell.length_c   1.000
_cell.angle_alpha   90.00
_cell.angle_beta   90.00
_cell.angle_gamma   90.00
#
_symmetry.space_group_name_H-M   'P 1'
#
loop_
_entity.id
_entity.type
_entity.pdbx_description
1 polymer ?
#
loop_
_entity_poly.entity_id
_entity_poly.type
_entity_poly.pdbx_seq_one_letter_code
_entity_poly.pdbx_strand_id
1 'polypeptide(L)'
;MPKRKAKDLGDTGEPRRSSRRVSIVKQEDPPKKTSMKDPATKPKAKKGAKATNEKSPIINADKKIEEAESKPANAPKPAKKKSSAKATPAPATTTDGDAPIGRQYWLLKAEPETRLENGHDVRFSIDDLAAKTEPEPWDGIRAYPARNNLRAMKKGDLAFFYHSNCKIPAIVGTMEIVQEHSPDLSAHDPKAPYYDPKSKPEDPKWSVVHVTFKQKLKTPVTLKQMKEWQSTKGHPMENFQMLKLARISVSKVSAGEWEFLCGEMEKNGDAVEQ
;
A
#
# COMPACT_ATOMS: atom_id res chain seq x y z
N MET A 1 47.92 -5.82 54.81
CA MET A 1 49.37 -6.14 54.72
C MET A 1 49.68 -7.19 55.78
N PRO A 2 50.67 -8.10 55.62
CA PRO A 2 51.42 -8.51 54.41
C PRO A 2 51.32 -10.05 54.12
N LYS A 3 51.17 -10.50 52.87
CA LYS A 3 52.18 -11.00 51.89
C LYS A 3 52.75 -12.44 52.10
N ARG A 4 52.73 -13.22 50.99
CA ARG A 4 53.61 -14.38 50.60
C ARG A 4 53.38 -15.70 51.35
N LYS A 5 53.40 -16.87 50.70
CA LYS A 5 54.37 -17.33 49.68
C LYS A 5 53.76 -17.86 48.38
N ALA A 6 54.57 -17.82 47.34
CA ALA A 6 54.46 -18.64 46.14
C ALA A 6 55.76 -19.47 45.99
N LYS A 7 55.71 -20.55 45.23
CA LYS A 7 56.88 -20.99 44.45
C LYS A 7 56.42 -21.70 43.18
N ASP A 8 56.94 -21.19 42.07
CA ASP A 8 56.88 -21.74 40.72
C ASP A 8 58.19 -22.52 40.44
N LEU A 9 58.20 -23.37 39.40
CA LEU A 9 59.22 -23.40 38.33
C LEU A 9 59.22 -24.72 37.52
N GLY A 10 59.01 -24.60 36.21
CA GLY A 10 59.68 -25.40 35.18
C GLY A 10 58.93 -26.62 34.59
N ASP A 11 59.13 -26.98 33.31
CA ASP A 11 59.78 -26.22 32.23
C ASP A 11 59.37 -26.71 30.81
N THR A 12 59.68 -25.88 29.80
CA THR A 12 59.79 -26.10 28.32
C THR A 12 59.15 -27.31 27.60
N GLY A 13 58.60 -27.05 26.39
CA GLY A 13 58.76 -27.99 25.25
C GLY A 13 57.65 -28.15 24.20
N GLU A 14 57.52 -27.22 23.24
CA GLU A 14 57.09 -27.55 21.87
C GLU A 14 58.33 -27.48 20.93
N PRO A 15 58.47 -28.38 19.93
CA PRO A 15 58.13 -27.94 18.57
C PRO A 15 57.61 -29.01 17.58
N ARG A 16 56.82 -28.50 16.62
CA ARG A 16 56.44 -29.02 15.28
C ARG A 16 57.34 -30.13 14.65
N ARG A 17 56.71 -31.10 13.92
CA ARG A 17 56.66 -31.19 12.43
C ARG A 17 56.72 -32.61 11.80
N SER A 18 55.64 -33.01 11.10
CA SER A 18 55.56 -33.84 9.86
C SER A 18 56.22 -35.23 9.75
N SER A 19 55.45 -36.27 9.36
CA SER A 19 55.46 -36.82 7.97
C SER A 19 54.76 -38.20 7.80
N ARG A 20 54.51 -38.59 6.53
CA ARG A 20 54.02 -39.89 5.97
C ARG A 20 52.49 -40.09 5.86
N ARG A 21 51.93 -40.81 4.85
CA ARG A 21 52.31 -41.06 3.42
C ARG A 21 51.12 -41.73 2.67
N VAL A 22 50.76 -41.24 1.46
CA VAL A 22 50.23 -41.90 0.20
C VAL A 22 49.47 -43.25 0.32
N SER A 23 48.32 -43.54 -0.34
CA SER A 23 47.79 -43.15 -1.69
C SER A 23 46.34 -42.60 -1.64
N ILE A 24 45.69 -42.00 -2.66
CA ILE A 24 45.90 -41.79 -4.12
C ILE A 24 45.41 -42.93 -5.07
N VAL A 25 44.18 -42.79 -5.61
CA VAL A 25 43.44 -43.68 -6.55
C VAL A 25 42.46 -42.75 -7.34
N LYS A 26 42.25 -42.66 -8.67
CA LYS A 26 42.64 -43.34 -9.94
C LYS A 26 41.92 -44.64 -10.37
N GLN A 27 41.49 -44.84 -11.64
CA GLN A 27 41.22 -43.94 -12.80
C GLN A 27 40.48 -44.74 -13.91
N GLU A 28 39.72 -44.09 -14.81
CA GLU A 28 39.84 -44.31 -16.28
C GLU A 28 39.09 -43.24 -17.12
N ASP A 29 39.48 -43.09 -18.40
CA ASP A 29 39.05 -42.04 -19.34
C ASP A 29 38.56 -42.64 -20.70
N PRO A 30 38.63 -41.96 -21.88
CA PRO A 30 37.47 -41.36 -22.55
C PRO A 30 37.19 -41.99 -23.95
N PRO A 31 36.39 -41.33 -24.83
CA PRO A 31 37.03 -40.77 -26.03
C PRO A 31 36.47 -39.44 -26.58
N LYS A 32 37.21 -38.85 -27.53
CA LYS A 32 36.95 -37.56 -28.21
C LYS A 32 35.99 -37.67 -29.42
N LYS A 33 35.33 -36.55 -29.78
CA LYS A 33 35.26 -36.00 -31.17
C LYS A 33 34.68 -34.57 -31.16
N THR A 34 35.48 -33.53 -31.41
CA THR A 34 35.82 -32.83 -32.69
C THR A 34 34.95 -31.59 -32.99
N SER A 35 35.58 -30.54 -33.52
CA SER A 35 35.02 -29.20 -33.70
C SER A 35 34.79 -28.79 -35.16
N MET A 36 33.76 -27.98 -35.39
CA MET A 36 33.59 -27.08 -36.55
C MET A 36 32.93 -25.79 -36.01
N LYS A 37 33.62 -24.64 -36.00
CA LYS A 37 33.82 -23.67 -37.11
C LYS A 37 32.62 -22.76 -37.36
N ASP A 38 32.77 -21.48 -37.00
CA ASP A 38 32.05 -20.36 -37.62
C ASP A 38 32.38 -20.28 -39.14
N PRO A 39 31.56 -19.55 -39.93
CA PRO A 39 31.91 -18.14 -40.14
C PRO A 39 30.71 -17.17 -40.11
N ALA A 40 31.01 -15.90 -39.87
CA ALA A 40 30.03 -14.80 -39.89
C ALA A 40 29.90 -14.17 -41.28
N THR A 41 28.71 -13.60 -41.59
CA THR A 41 28.55 -12.66 -42.71
C THR A 41 27.61 -11.50 -42.34
N LYS A 42 28.07 -10.26 -42.52
CA LYS A 42 27.24 -9.03 -42.60
C LYS A 42 26.95 -8.73 -44.08
N PRO A 43 25.86 -8.02 -44.39
CA PRO A 43 26.02 -6.61 -44.82
C PRO A 43 25.47 -5.64 -43.74
N LYS A 44 26.06 -4.48 -43.42
CA LYS A 44 26.43 -3.32 -44.26
C LYS A 44 25.24 -2.86 -45.12
N ALA A 45 24.28 -2.05 -44.63
CA ALA A 45 24.37 -0.70 -44.05
C ALA A 45 24.69 0.42 -45.06
N LYS A 46 23.69 1.29 -45.32
CA LYS A 46 23.69 2.63 -45.94
C LYS A 46 22.22 3.13 -45.94
N LYS A 47 21.88 4.43 -45.96
CA LYS A 47 22.54 5.65 -45.42
C LYS A 47 21.52 6.80 -45.52
N GLY A 48 21.52 7.73 -44.57
CA GLY A 48 20.76 8.99 -44.64
C GLY A 48 19.28 8.88 -44.25
N ALA A 49 18.60 9.97 -43.91
CA ALA A 49 19.09 11.35 -43.75
C ALA A 49 18.46 12.04 -42.52
N LYS A 50 19.22 12.94 -41.89
CA LYS A 50 18.74 13.87 -40.86
C LYS A 50 18.54 15.23 -41.52
N ALA A 51 17.31 15.71 -41.48
CA ALA A 51 16.83 17.01 -41.95
C ALA A 51 15.57 17.30 -41.08
N THR A 52 15.31 18.42 -40.40
CA THR A 52 15.67 19.85 -40.55
C THR A 52 15.31 20.43 -41.91
N ASN A 53 14.68 21.60 -42.04
CA ASN A 53 14.33 22.57 -41.01
C ASN A 53 12.89 22.27 -40.47
N GLU A 54 11.87 23.13 -40.33
CA GLU A 54 11.77 24.59 -40.52
C GLU A 54 10.74 25.27 -39.59
N LYS A 55 10.94 26.57 -39.36
CA LYS A 55 10.06 27.46 -38.60
C LYS A 55 10.11 28.87 -39.21
N SER A 56 8.98 29.59 -39.17
CA SER A 56 8.89 31.05 -39.40
C SER A 56 9.16 31.51 -40.86
N PRO A 57 8.88 32.78 -41.25
CA PRO A 57 8.44 33.94 -40.44
C PRO A 57 7.15 34.63 -40.92
N ILE A 58 6.96 35.89 -40.47
CA ILE A 58 5.90 36.93 -40.69
C ILE A 58 5.07 37.13 -39.39
N ILE A 59 5.04 38.24 -38.63
CA ILE A 59 5.29 39.72 -38.76
C ILE A 59 4.14 40.49 -39.45
N ASN A 60 3.73 41.71 -39.07
CA ASN A 60 4.04 42.61 -37.93
C ASN A 60 2.83 43.59 -37.76
N ALA A 61 2.67 44.45 -36.75
CA ALA A 61 3.48 44.83 -35.57
C ALA A 61 2.54 45.41 -34.46
N ASP A 62 3.17 46.00 -33.45
CA ASP A 62 2.66 46.84 -32.36
C ASP A 62 1.38 47.68 -32.57
N LYS A 63 0.61 47.82 -31.47
CA LYS A 63 0.37 49.16 -30.90
C LYS A 63 0.13 49.17 -29.39
N LYS A 64 0.86 50.05 -28.70
CA LYS A 64 0.84 50.34 -27.25
C LYS A 64 0.45 51.80 -27.03
N ILE A 65 -0.44 52.10 -26.09
CA ILE A 65 -0.80 53.44 -25.59
C ILE A 65 -1.19 53.30 -24.10
N GLU A 66 -0.85 54.28 -23.24
CA GLU A 66 -1.11 54.33 -21.79
C GLU A 66 -1.56 55.75 -21.35
N GLU A 67 -2.03 56.04 -20.13
CA GLU A 67 -2.16 55.19 -18.92
C GLU A 67 -3.61 55.16 -18.34
N ALA A 68 -4.06 55.78 -17.23
CA ALA A 68 -3.48 56.74 -16.29
C ALA A 68 -3.97 56.56 -14.83
N GLU A 69 -3.13 57.04 -13.89
CA GLU A 69 -3.37 57.39 -12.48
C GLU A 69 -4.80 57.89 -12.13
N SER A 70 -5.31 57.75 -10.90
CA SER A 70 -4.62 58.07 -9.63
C SER A 70 -5.28 57.45 -8.37
N LYS A 71 -4.65 57.69 -7.22
CA LYS A 71 -5.00 57.16 -5.88
C LYS A 71 -4.95 58.31 -4.85
N PRO A 72 -5.70 58.26 -3.74
CA PRO A 72 -5.01 58.23 -2.44
C PRO A 72 -5.73 57.45 -1.32
N ALA A 73 -5.06 57.36 -0.16
CA ALA A 73 -5.61 56.92 1.15
C ALA A 73 -6.19 58.15 1.93
N ASN A 74 -6.69 58.12 3.18
CA ASN A 74 -6.52 57.19 4.30
C ASN A 74 -7.70 57.26 5.32
N ALA A 75 -7.64 56.51 6.42
CA ALA A 75 -8.66 56.39 7.49
C ALA A 75 -8.75 57.64 8.43
N PRO A 76 -9.72 57.77 9.37
CA PRO A 76 -9.88 56.86 10.55
C PRO A 76 -11.34 56.56 10.99
N LYS A 77 -11.50 56.00 12.19
CA LYS A 77 -12.68 55.28 12.71
C LYS A 77 -13.08 55.76 14.13
N PRO A 78 -14.37 55.92 14.47
CA PRO A 78 -14.88 55.91 15.85
C PRO A 78 -15.71 54.64 16.16
N ALA A 79 -16.23 54.49 17.39
CA ALA A 79 -16.69 53.18 17.91
C ALA A 79 -18.01 53.19 18.72
N LYS A 80 -18.68 52.03 18.70
CA LYS A 80 -19.68 51.49 19.68
C LYS A 80 -20.94 52.33 20.03
N LYS A 81 -22.11 51.70 19.82
CA LYS A 81 -23.26 51.74 20.75
C LYS A 81 -24.02 50.40 20.71
N LYS A 82 -24.86 50.12 21.72
CA LYS A 82 -25.63 48.87 21.90
C LYS A 82 -27.15 49.12 21.89
N SER A 83 -27.90 48.21 21.26
CA SER A 83 -29.33 47.89 21.48
C SER A 83 -29.66 46.61 20.67
N SER A 84 -30.39 45.55 21.06
CA SER A 84 -31.59 45.32 21.90
C SER A 84 -32.90 45.87 21.31
N ALA A 85 -33.95 45.10 20.95
CA ALA A 85 -34.20 43.64 21.01
C ALA A 85 -34.39 43.06 19.57
N LYS A 86 -35.27 42.12 19.16
CA LYS A 86 -36.42 41.37 19.74
C LYS A 86 -36.67 40.05 18.93
N ALA A 87 -37.45 39.11 19.45
CA ALA A 87 -38.08 38.01 18.69
C ALA A 87 -39.25 38.51 17.79
N THR A 88 -39.81 37.80 16.80
CA THR A 88 -40.03 36.34 16.54
C THR A 88 -40.35 36.19 15.01
N PRO A 89 -40.60 34.99 14.41
CA PRO A 89 -40.33 33.59 14.77
C PRO A 89 -39.42 32.87 13.72
N ALA A 90 -39.36 31.53 13.75
CA ALA A 90 -38.59 30.72 12.79
C ALA A 90 -39.42 30.22 11.59
N PRO A 91 -38.81 30.02 10.41
CA PRO A 91 -39.23 29.06 9.39
C PRO A 91 -38.42 27.75 9.46
N ALA A 92 -38.91 26.69 8.78
CA ALA A 92 -38.35 25.33 8.73
C ALA A 92 -36.81 25.29 8.52
N THR A 93 -36.03 24.41 9.16
CA THR A 93 -36.18 22.94 9.29
C THR A 93 -36.12 22.22 7.93
N THR A 94 -34.97 22.28 7.26
CA THR A 94 -34.56 21.21 6.33
C THR A 94 -33.77 20.15 7.10
N THR A 95 -34.48 19.11 7.53
CA THR A 95 -33.87 17.90 8.10
C THR A 95 -33.45 16.97 6.98
N ASP A 96 -32.27 17.21 6.42
CA ASP A 96 -31.48 16.15 5.77
C ASP A 96 -30.55 15.58 6.85
N GLY A 97 -30.70 14.36 7.34
CA GLY A 97 -31.70 13.35 7.00
C GLY A 97 -31.18 12.01 7.51
N ASP A 98 -31.62 11.59 8.70
CA ASP A 98 -31.14 10.37 9.36
C ASP A 98 -31.70 9.13 8.66
N ALA A 99 -31.09 8.78 7.53
CA ALA A 99 -31.19 7.47 6.94
C ALA A 99 -30.04 6.61 7.48
N PRO A 100 -30.28 5.34 7.86
CA PRO A 100 -29.20 4.38 7.99
C PRO A 100 -28.58 4.20 6.59
N ILE A 101 -27.46 4.90 6.35
CA ILE A 101 -26.74 4.82 5.08
C ILE A 101 -26.37 3.36 4.85
N GLY A 102 -26.80 2.81 3.72
CA GLY A 102 -26.62 1.39 3.41
C GLY A 102 -25.17 0.94 3.55
N ARG A 103 -25.01 -0.32 4.00
CA ARG A 103 -23.76 -1.09 4.15
C ARG A 103 -22.68 -0.58 3.20
N GLN A 104 -21.58 -0.06 3.75
CA GLN A 104 -20.46 0.40 2.95
C GLN A 104 -19.57 -0.78 2.56
N TYR A 105 -18.91 -0.64 1.41
CA TYR A 105 -18.04 -1.66 0.86
C TYR A 105 -16.60 -1.17 0.77
N TRP A 106 -15.67 -2.08 1.02
CA TRP A 106 -14.25 -1.75 1.17
C TRP A 106 -13.35 -2.80 0.50
N LEU A 107 -12.08 -2.44 0.29
CA LEU A 107 -11.01 -3.36 -0.08
C LEU A 107 -9.79 -3.04 0.76
N LEU A 108 -9.29 -4.05 1.48
CA LEU A 108 -8.15 -3.95 2.38
C LEU A 108 -7.05 -4.89 1.88
N LYS A 109 -5.82 -4.37 1.84
CA LYS A 109 -4.64 -5.08 1.32
C LYS A 109 -3.83 -5.69 2.45
N ALA A 110 -3.45 -6.96 2.29
CA ALA A 110 -2.43 -7.65 3.08
C ALA A 110 -1.43 -8.36 2.16
N GLU A 111 -0.35 -8.92 2.70
CA GLU A 111 0.74 -9.55 1.94
C GLU A 111 0.83 -11.04 2.32
N PRO A 112 0.53 -12.00 1.43
CA PRO A 112 0.55 -13.43 1.78
C PRO A 112 1.94 -14.06 1.74
N GLU A 113 2.92 -13.39 1.15
CA GLU A 113 4.31 -13.84 1.02
C GLU A 113 5.18 -13.13 2.09
N THR A 114 6.22 -13.80 2.60
CA THR A 114 7.09 -13.24 3.65
C THR A 114 7.75 -11.94 3.22
N ARG A 115 7.56 -10.88 4.01
CA ARG A 115 8.27 -9.62 3.92
C ARG A 115 8.65 -9.15 5.31
N LEU A 116 9.90 -8.68 5.47
CA LEU A 116 10.35 -8.10 6.73
C LEU A 116 10.04 -6.60 6.80
N GLU A 117 9.45 -6.16 7.91
CA GLU A 117 9.32 -4.76 8.33
C GLU A 117 9.97 -4.61 9.71
N ASN A 118 10.99 -3.75 9.81
CA ASN A 118 11.77 -3.54 11.05
C ASN A 118 12.18 -4.85 11.78
N GLY A 119 12.52 -5.88 11.00
CA GLY A 119 12.95 -7.20 11.50
C GLY A 119 11.86 -8.26 11.69
N HIS A 120 10.58 -7.90 11.54
CA HIS A 120 9.44 -8.80 11.75
C HIS A 120 8.84 -9.24 10.41
N ASP A 121 8.48 -10.51 10.26
CA ASP A 121 7.70 -10.97 9.11
C ASP A 121 6.25 -10.48 9.24
N VAL A 122 5.80 -9.66 8.30
CA VAL A 122 4.46 -9.05 8.27
C VAL A 122 3.49 -9.75 7.31
N ARG A 123 3.79 -11.01 6.95
CA ARG A 123 2.86 -11.81 6.14
C ARG A 123 1.52 -12.01 6.85
N PHE A 124 0.43 -11.86 6.10
CA PHE A 124 -0.93 -12.18 6.52
C PHE A 124 -1.77 -12.54 5.29
N SER A 125 -2.12 -13.82 5.16
CA SER A 125 -2.97 -14.33 4.10
C SER A 125 -4.44 -14.42 4.53
N ILE A 126 -5.32 -14.82 3.62
CA ILE A 126 -6.73 -15.04 3.96
C ILE A 126 -6.92 -16.32 4.77
N ASP A 127 -6.03 -17.30 4.62
CA ASP A 127 -6.05 -18.53 5.42
C ASP A 127 -5.61 -18.26 6.86
N ASP A 128 -4.70 -17.30 7.08
CA ASP A 128 -4.34 -16.82 8.42
C ASP A 128 -5.51 -16.10 9.11
N LEU A 129 -6.33 -15.35 8.35
CA LEU A 129 -7.57 -14.75 8.87
C LEU A 129 -8.66 -15.80 9.12
N ALA A 130 -8.81 -16.80 8.25
CA ALA A 130 -9.77 -17.89 8.41
C ALA A 130 -9.44 -18.80 9.60
N ALA A 131 -8.18 -18.81 10.05
CA ALA A 131 -7.73 -19.52 11.25
C ALA A 131 -7.94 -18.74 12.56
N LYS A 132 -8.44 -17.48 12.52
CA LYS A 132 -8.71 -16.69 13.73
C LYS A 132 -10.03 -17.12 14.38
N THR A 133 -9.99 -17.32 15.69
CA THR A 133 -11.19 -17.59 16.51
C THR A 133 -11.86 -16.32 17.04
N GLU A 134 -11.14 -15.19 17.01
CA GLU A 134 -11.55 -13.88 17.52
C GLU A 134 -11.41 -12.81 16.42
N PRO A 135 -12.10 -11.65 16.53
CA PRO A 135 -11.96 -10.55 15.57
C PRO A 135 -10.52 -10.04 15.44
N GLU A 136 -9.99 -10.04 14.22
CA GLU A 136 -8.60 -9.64 13.95
C GLU A 136 -8.47 -8.11 13.84
N PRO A 137 -7.57 -7.46 14.60
CA PRO A 137 -7.25 -6.05 14.41
C PRO A 137 -6.50 -5.84 13.08
N TRP A 138 -7.09 -5.08 12.15
CA TRP A 138 -6.44 -4.69 10.89
C TRP A 138 -5.45 -3.53 11.08
N ASP A 139 -4.32 -3.81 11.72
CA ASP A 139 -3.36 -2.83 12.21
C ASP A 139 -2.37 -2.34 11.12
N GLY A 140 -1.26 -1.72 11.52
CA GLY A 140 -0.14 -1.40 10.62
C GLY A 140 -0.40 -0.28 9.60
N ILE A 141 -1.61 0.27 9.54
CA ILE A 141 -1.96 1.35 8.63
C ILE A 141 -1.24 2.65 9.04
N ARG A 142 -0.22 3.05 8.27
CA ARG A 142 0.58 4.29 8.45
C ARG A 142 0.39 5.33 7.34
N ALA A 143 -0.71 5.24 6.59
CA ALA A 143 -1.08 6.22 5.55
C ALA A 143 -2.38 6.95 5.92
N TYR A 144 -2.36 8.28 6.03
CA TYR A 144 -3.52 9.08 6.45
C TYR A 144 -4.81 8.84 5.64
N PRO A 145 -4.79 8.69 4.30
CA PRO A 145 -6.02 8.38 3.54
C PRO A 145 -6.61 7.00 3.90
N ALA A 146 -5.76 5.98 4.06
CA ALA A 146 -6.18 4.64 4.45
C ALA A 146 -6.72 4.61 5.89
N ARG A 147 -6.08 5.34 6.82
CA ARG A 147 -6.59 5.54 8.18
C ARG A 147 -7.94 6.26 8.19
N ASN A 148 -8.13 7.28 7.36
CA ASN A 148 -9.40 8.00 7.28
C ASN A 148 -10.52 7.10 6.71
N ASN A 149 -10.18 6.17 5.82
CA ASN A 149 -11.11 5.12 5.39
C ASN A 149 -11.46 4.16 6.56
N LEU A 150 -10.48 3.67 7.33
CA LEU A 150 -10.74 2.87 8.55
C LEU A 150 -11.66 3.58 9.55
N ARG A 151 -11.44 4.89 9.79
CA ARG A 151 -12.27 5.70 10.71
C ARG A 151 -13.70 5.95 10.20
N ALA A 152 -13.99 5.62 8.93
CA ALA A 152 -15.30 5.77 8.31
C ALA A 152 -16.03 4.43 8.09
N MET A 153 -15.44 3.30 8.51
CA MET A 153 -16.09 1.98 8.51
C MET A 153 -17.08 1.85 9.65
N LYS A 154 -18.15 1.08 9.41
CA LYS A 154 -19.22 0.76 10.35
C LYS A 154 -19.31 -0.74 10.62
N LYS A 155 -19.83 -1.11 11.80
CA LYS A 155 -20.07 -2.52 12.13
C LYS A 155 -21.11 -3.09 11.14
N GLY A 156 -20.79 -4.23 10.54
CA GLY A 156 -21.60 -4.86 9.50
C GLY A 156 -21.29 -4.38 8.07
N ASP A 157 -20.31 -3.50 7.88
CA ASP A 157 -19.72 -3.25 6.55
C ASP A 157 -18.98 -4.49 6.03
N LEU A 158 -18.92 -4.66 4.72
CA LEU A 158 -18.20 -5.77 4.08
C LEU A 158 -16.95 -5.29 3.34
N ALA A 159 -15.94 -6.16 3.29
CA ALA A 159 -14.64 -5.86 2.72
C ALA A 159 -14.10 -7.01 1.87
N PHE A 160 -13.49 -6.68 0.74
CA PHE A 160 -12.66 -7.61 -0.03
C PHE A 160 -11.27 -7.72 0.61
N PHE A 161 -10.84 -8.96 0.86
CA PHE A 161 -9.46 -9.29 1.23
C PHE A 161 -8.62 -9.34 -0.04
N TYR A 162 -7.64 -8.44 -0.17
CA TYR A 162 -6.77 -8.35 -1.34
C TYR A 162 -5.34 -8.77 -1.00
N HIS A 163 -4.84 -9.79 -1.71
CA HIS A 163 -3.45 -10.19 -1.69
C HIS A 163 -2.61 -9.23 -2.53
N SER A 164 -1.65 -8.58 -1.87
CA SER A 164 -0.74 -7.58 -2.43
C SER A 164 0.71 -8.02 -2.28
N ASN A 165 1.60 -7.38 -3.04
CA ASN A 165 3.06 -7.62 -3.04
C ASN A 165 3.48 -9.10 -3.21
N CYS A 166 2.64 -9.90 -3.85
CA CYS A 166 2.84 -11.32 -4.12
C CYS A 166 2.91 -11.61 -5.63
N LYS A 167 3.23 -12.85 -6.00
CA LYS A 167 3.37 -13.29 -7.40
C LYS A 167 2.10 -13.08 -8.25
N ILE A 168 0.91 -13.20 -7.65
CA ILE A 168 -0.38 -13.00 -8.33
C ILE A 168 -1.29 -12.14 -7.43
N PRO A 169 -1.20 -10.80 -7.50
CA PRO A 169 -2.05 -9.92 -6.71
C PRO A 169 -3.52 -10.01 -7.14
N ALA A 170 -4.43 -10.20 -6.18
CA ALA A 170 -5.84 -10.52 -6.44
C ALA A 170 -6.74 -10.24 -5.22
N ILE A 171 -8.03 -10.04 -5.45
CA ILE A 171 -9.04 -10.29 -4.41
C ILE A 171 -9.16 -11.81 -4.25
N VAL A 172 -9.09 -12.29 -3.01
CA VAL A 172 -9.10 -13.73 -2.68
C VAL A 172 -10.27 -14.15 -1.79
N GLY A 173 -11.11 -13.20 -1.37
CA GLY A 173 -12.23 -13.46 -0.48
C GLY A 173 -12.85 -12.20 0.13
N THR A 174 -13.79 -12.43 1.03
CA THR A 174 -14.55 -11.40 1.76
C THR A 174 -14.38 -11.57 3.27
N MET A 175 -14.59 -10.46 3.98
CA MET A 175 -14.59 -10.37 5.44
C MET A 175 -15.55 -9.25 5.88
N GLU A 176 -15.97 -9.29 7.13
CA GLU A 176 -16.91 -8.33 7.73
C GLU A 176 -16.20 -7.44 8.77
N ILE A 177 -16.53 -6.15 8.82
CA ILE A 177 -16.08 -5.24 9.87
C ILE A 177 -16.99 -5.45 11.09
N VAL A 178 -16.48 -6.11 12.15
CA VAL A 178 -17.28 -6.45 13.35
C VAL A 178 -17.10 -5.48 14.51
N GLN A 179 -16.08 -4.62 14.46
CA GLN A 179 -15.86 -3.51 15.40
C GLN A 179 -15.42 -2.25 14.66
N GLU A 180 -16.05 -1.11 15.00
CA GLU A 180 -15.61 0.22 14.55
C GLU A 180 -14.20 0.57 15.06
N HIS A 181 -13.66 1.68 14.54
CA HIS A 181 -12.28 2.06 14.75
C HIS A 181 -11.93 2.32 16.23
N SER A 182 -10.80 1.78 16.66
CA SER A 182 -10.12 2.09 17.92
C SER A 182 -8.72 2.68 17.65
N PRO A 183 -8.02 3.23 18.65
CA PRO A 183 -6.58 3.50 18.55
C PRO A 183 -5.80 2.26 18.14
N ASP A 184 -4.86 2.41 17.21
CA ASP A 184 -3.86 1.37 16.94
C ASP A 184 -2.73 1.48 17.97
N LEU A 185 -2.70 0.54 18.92
CA LEU A 185 -1.71 0.52 19.99
C LEU A 185 -0.35 -0.04 19.55
N SER A 186 -0.26 -0.75 18.41
CA SER A 186 1.03 -1.24 17.89
C SER A 186 1.93 -0.07 17.48
N ALA A 187 1.35 1.06 17.12
CA ALA A 187 2.07 2.30 16.87
C ALA A 187 2.87 2.84 18.08
N HIS A 188 2.59 2.39 19.30
CA HIS A 188 3.24 2.87 20.54
C HIS A 188 4.32 1.93 21.09
N ASP A 189 4.42 0.68 20.63
CA ASP A 189 5.47 -0.26 21.06
C ASP A 189 6.72 -0.12 20.16
N PRO A 190 7.90 0.27 20.69
CA PRO A 190 9.15 0.33 19.93
C PRO A 190 9.61 -1.00 19.30
N LYS A 191 8.99 -2.13 19.67
CA LYS A 191 9.25 -3.45 19.08
C LYS A 191 8.29 -3.80 17.93
N ALA A 192 7.18 -3.10 17.76
CA ALA A 192 6.24 -3.44 16.70
C ALA A 192 6.81 -3.12 15.30
N PRO A 193 6.46 -3.90 14.24
CA PRO A 193 6.89 -3.61 12.87
C PRO A 193 6.57 -2.18 12.42
N TYR A 194 5.43 -1.66 12.88
CA TYR A 194 4.89 -0.35 12.47
C TYR A 194 4.89 0.68 13.61
N TYR A 195 5.92 0.70 14.45
CA TYR A 195 6.11 1.73 15.48
C TYR A 195 6.14 3.15 14.88
N ASP A 196 5.45 4.11 15.53
CA ASP A 196 5.57 5.55 15.22
C ASP A 196 5.91 6.33 16.50
N PRO A 197 7.19 6.73 16.71
CA PRO A 197 7.60 7.51 17.89
C PRO A 197 6.95 8.92 17.95
N LYS A 198 6.15 9.30 16.96
CA LYS A 198 5.38 10.55 16.94
C LYS A 198 3.89 10.31 17.21
N SER A 199 3.41 9.06 17.30
CA SER A 199 2.08 8.73 17.83
C SER A 199 2.14 8.69 19.36
N LYS A 200 1.12 9.20 20.02
CA LYS A 200 1.06 9.29 21.48
C LYS A 200 -0.14 8.53 22.05
N PRO A 201 -0.05 7.94 23.26
CA PRO A 201 -1.22 7.36 23.92
C PRO A 201 -2.36 8.36 24.12
N GLU A 202 -2.04 9.64 24.37
CA GLU A 202 -3.03 10.69 24.62
C GLU A 202 -3.62 11.32 23.33
N ASP A 203 -2.93 11.14 22.19
CA ASP A 203 -3.36 11.57 20.85
C ASP A 203 -2.93 10.49 19.81
N PRO A 204 -3.67 9.37 19.73
CA PRO A 204 -3.31 8.25 18.87
C PRO A 204 -3.54 8.60 17.39
N LYS A 205 -2.43 8.73 16.67
CA LYS A 205 -2.43 9.10 15.24
C LYS A 205 -3.05 8.04 14.36
N TRP A 206 -2.86 6.77 14.73
CA TRP A 206 -3.25 5.61 13.94
C TRP A 206 -4.46 4.92 14.55
N SER A 207 -5.17 4.17 13.71
CA SER A 207 -6.43 3.53 14.08
C SER A 207 -6.57 2.21 13.37
N VAL A 208 -7.28 1.30 14.01
CA VAL A 208 -7.52 -0.07 13.59
C VAL A 208 -9.01 -0.39 13.71
N VAL A 209 -9.54 -1.21 12.81
CA VAL A 209 -10.87 -1.84 12.92
C VAL A 209 -10.68 -3.33 13.18
N HIS A 210 -11.68 -4.03 13.70
CA HIS A 210 -11.58 -5.48 13.85
C HIS A 210 -12.48 -6.18 12.83
N VAL A 211 -11.94 -7.22 12.19
CA VAL A 211 -12.59 -7.94 11.09
C VAL A 211 -12.71 -9.43 11.38
N THR A 212 -13.70 -10.08 10.77
CA THR A 212 -13.83 -11.54 10.77
C THR A 212 -13.90 -12.07 9.35
N PHE A 213 -13.25 -13.22 9.11
CA PHE A 213 -13.40 -13.97 7.87
C PHE A 213 -14.88 -14.21 7.51
N LYS A 214 -15.23 -14.08 6.23
CA LYS A 214 -16.54 -14.48 5.69
C LYS A 214 -16.38 -15.61 4.68
N GLN A 215 -15.57 -15.42 3.65
CA GLN A 215 -15.41 -16.39 2.57
C GLN A 215 -14.04 -16.29 1.90
N LYS A 216 -13.50 -17.42 1.49
CA LYS A 216 -12.38 -17.52 0.55
C LYS A 216 -12.91 -17.94 -0.83
N LEU A 217 -12.47 -17.25 -1.88
CA LEU A 217 -12.88 -17.57 -3.25
C LEU A 217 -12.20 -18.84 -3.75
N LYS A 218 -12.94 -19.62 -4.54
CA LYS A 218 -12.40 -20.70 -5.38
C LYS A 218 -11.51 -20.12 -6.49
N THR A 219 -11.90 -18.98 -7.06
CA THR A 219 -11.18 -18.31 -8.15
C THR A 219 -10.85 -16.86 -7.78
N PRO A 220 -9.58 -16.54 -7.49
CA PRO A 220 -9.17 -15.17 -7.18
C PRO A 220 -9.39 -14.19 -8.35
N VAL A 221 -9.98 -13.03 -8.05
CA VAL A 221 -10.19 -11.95 -9.03
C VAL A 221 -8.93 -11.12 -9.13
N THR A 222 -8.16 -11.30 -10.21
CA THR A 222 -6.79 -10.78 -10.31
C THR A 222 -6.70 -9.29 -10.59
N LEU A 223 -5.57 -8.69 -10.20
CA LEU A 223 -5.19 -7.32 -10.57
C LEU A 223 -5.15 -7.09 -12.09
N LYS A 224 -4.93 -8.15 -12.88
CA LYS A 224 -4.97 -8.09 -14.34
C LYS A 224 -6.41 -7.82 -14.82
N GLN A 225 -7.36 -8.69 -14.44
CA GLN A 225 -8.79 -8.54 -14.78
C GLN A 225 -9.33 -7.17 -14.34
N MET A 226 -9.03 -6.75 -13.10
CA MET A 226 -9.49 -5.45 -12.59
C MET A 226 -8.95 -4.24 -13.38
N LYS A 227 -7.74 -4.34 -13.97
CA LYS A 227 -7.20 -3.29 -14.85
C LYS A 227 -7.82 -3.33 -16.25
N GLU A 228 -8.08 -4.52 -16.79
CA GLU A 228 -8.75 -4.70 -18.07
C GLU A 228 -10.17 -4.10 -18.01
N TRP A 229 -10.92 -4.42 -16.95
CA TRP A 229 -12.20 -3.80 -16.61
C TRP A 229 -12.12 -2.27 -16.43
N GLN A 230 -11.17 -1.76 -15.64
CA GLN A 230 -11.02 -0.31 -15.45
C GLN A 230 -10.68 0.43 -16.76
N SER A 231 -9.95 -0.21 -17.69
CA SER A 231 -9.59 0.42 -18.97
C SER A 231 -10.78 0.66 -19.92
N THR A 232 -11.93 0.06 -19.63
CA THR A 232 -13.16 0.20 -20.41
C THR A 232 -13.99 1.38 -19.90
N LYS A 233 -14.17 2.40 -20.74
CA LYS A 233 -14.99 3.58 -20.40
C LYS A 233 -16.45 3.21 -20.20
N GLY A 234 -17.07 3.72 -19.13
CA GLY A 234 -18.44 3.41 -18.71
C GLY A 234 -18.59 2.09 -17.96
N HIS A 235 -17.50 1.36 -17.72
CA HIS A 235 -17.52 0.13 -16.93
C HIS A 235 -17.61 0.45 -15.42
N PRO A 236 -18.32 -0.34 -14.58
CA PRO A 236 -18.43 -0.09 -13.14
C PRO A 236 -17.08 0.19 -12.45
N MET A 237 -16.06 -0.59 -12.82
CA MET A 237 -14.68 -0.49 -12.30
C MET A 237 -13.87 0.73 -12.82
N GLU A 238 -14.40 1.59 -13.70
CA GLU A 238 -13.69 2.78 -14.20
C GLU A 238 -13.20 3.68 -13.05
N ASN A 239 -13.95 3.73 -11.94
CA ASN A 239 -13.65 4.61 -10.81
C ASN A 239 -12.87 3.97 -9.65
N PHE A 240 -12.53 2.68 -9.75
CA PHE A 240 -12.08 1.87 -8.63
C PHE A 240 -10.87 2.47 -7.89
N GLN A 241 -11.12 2.92 -6.65
CA GLN A 241 -10.20 3.73 -5.86
C GLN A 241 -8.85 3.03 -5.65
N MET A 242 -8.87 1.71 -5.48
CA MET A 242 -7.68 0.85 -5.29
C MET A 242 -6.66 1.00 -6.43
N LEU A 243 -7.15 1.15 -7.66
CA LEU A 243 -6.32 1.29 -8.86
C LEU A 243 -5.94 2.75 -9.15
N LYS A 244 -6.89 3.69 -8.95
CA LYS A 244 -6.60 5.14 -9.12
C LYS A 244 -5.57 5.65 -8.11
N LEU A 245 -5.58 5.11 -6.88
CA LEU A 245 -4.66 5.49 -5.80
C LEU A 245 -3.72 4.32 -5.47
N ALA A 246 -2.79 4.00 -6.37
CA ALA A 246 -1.94 2.80 -6.30
C ALA A 246 -1.23 2.52 -4.95
N ARG A 247 -0.94 3.57 -4.15
CA ARG A 247 -0.30 3.46 -2.81
C ARG A 247 -1.29 3.39 -1.63
N ILE A 248 -2.61 3.30 -1.85
CA ILE A 248 -3.59 3.13 -0.78
C ILE A 248 -3.72 1.64 -0.42
N SER A 249 -3.69 1.32 0.88
CA SER A 249 -3.85 -0.04 1.41
C SER A 249 -5.28 -0.36 1.89
N VAL A 250 -6.06 0.68 2.21
CA VAL A 250 -7.49 0.58 2.56
C VAL A 250 -8.25 1.53 1.66
N SER A 251 -9.12 0.99 0.80
CA SER A 251 -9.90 1.74 -0.19
C SER A 251 -11.40 1.53 -0.04
N LYS A 252 -12.20 2.56 -0.34
CA LYS A 252 -13.64 2.43 -0.56
C LYS A 252 -13.91 1.66 -1.86
N VAL A 253 -15.03 0.95 -1.85
CA VAL A 253 -15.68 0.31 -3.01
C VAL A 253 -17.11 0.85 -3.06
N SER A 254 -17.58 1.26 -4.23
CA SER A 254 -18.98 1.68 -4.40
C SER A 254 -19.91 0.46 -4.56
N ALA A 255 -21.20 0.63 -4.31
CA ALA A 255 -22.17 -0.47 -4.41
C ALA A 255 -22.15 -1.17 -5.79
N GLY A 256 -22.06 -0.41 -6.89
CA GLY A 256 -21.97 -0.98 -8.24
C GLY A 256 -20.62 -1.65 -8.58
N GLU A 257 -19.54 -1.26 -7.91
CA GLU A 257 -18.25 -1.99 -8.00
C GLU A 257 -18.28 -3.28 -7.19
N TRP A 258 -18.94 -3.28 -6.02
CA TRP A 258 -19.17 -4.46 -5.19
C TRP A 258 -20.08 -5.47 -5.91
N GLU A 259 -21.26 -5.04 -6.36
CA GLU A 259 -22.24 -5.84 -7.10
C GLU A 259 -21.60 -6.47 -8.36
N PHE A 260 -20.86 -5.69 -9.14
CA PHE A 260 -20.11 -6.21 -10.29
C PHE A 260 -19.10 -7.30 -9.89
N LEU A 261 -18.29 -7.05 -8.85
CA LEU A 261 -17.28 -8.01 -8.39
C LEU A 261 -17.91 -9.29 -7.81
N CYS A 262 -19.02 -9.19 -7.08
CA CYS A 262 -19.79 -10.35 -6.61
C CYS A 262 -20.36 -11.15 -7.79
N GLY A 263 -20.95 -10.50 -8.79
CA GLY A 263 -21.44 -11.16 -10.00
C GLY A 263 -20.33 -11.85 -10.82
N GLU A 264 -19.09 -11.35 -10.81
CA GLU A 264 -17.95 -12.06 -11.39
C GLU A 264 -17.51 -13.26 -10.53
N MET A 265 -17.60 -13.19 -9.19
CA MET A 265 -17.33 -14.33 -8.30
C MET A 265 -18.37 -15.44 -8.47
N GLU A 266 -19.64 -15.08 -8.59
CA GLU A 266 -20.76 -16.00 -8.87
C GLU A 266 -20.58 -16.74 -10.21
N LYS A 267 -20.17 -16.05 -11.27
CA LYS A 267 -19.81 -16.67 -12.57
C LYS A 267 -18.63 -17.64 -12.46
N ASN A 268 -17.71 -17.40 -11.52
CA ASN A 268 -16.60 -18.30 -11.23
C ASN A 268 -16.97 -19.43 -10.24
N GLY A 269 -18.25 -19.55 -9.86
CA GLY A 269 -18.79 -20.63 -9.04
C GLY A 269 -18.68 -20.41 -7.52
N ASP A 270 -18.36 -19.20 -7.06
CA ASP A 270 -18.41 -18.81 -5.66
C ASP A 270 -19.80 -18.29 -5.29
N ALA A 271 -20.43 -18.84 -4.25
CA ALA A 271 -21.69 -18.31 -3.72
C ALA A 271 -21.34 -17.19 -2.72
N VAL A 272 -21.63 -15.93 -3.04
CA VAL A 272 -21.20 -14.79 -2.21
C VAL A 272 -22.28 -14.39 -1.22
N GLU A 273 -21.95 -14.39 0.07
CA GLU A 273 -22.80 -13.81 1.11
C GLU A 273 -22.68 -12.27 1.09
N GLN A 274 -23.82 -11.57 0.91
CA GLN A 274 -23.90 -10.11 0.74
C GLN A 274 -24.40 -9.34 1.98
#